data_AF-H9GF27-F1
#
_entry.id   AF-H9GF27-F1
#
_cell.length_a   1.000
_cell.length_b   1.000
_cell.length_c   1.000
_cell.angle_alpha   90.00
_cell.angle_beta   90.00
_cell.angle_gamma   90.00
#
_symmetry.space_group_name_H-M   'P 1'
#
loop_
_entity.id
_entity.type
_entity.pdbx_description
1 polymer ?
#
loop_
_entity_poly.entity_id
_entity_poly.type
_entity_poly.pdbx_seq_one_letter_code
_entity_poly.pdbx_strand_id
1 'polypeptide(L)'
;IYTHKTQTPPLCLPLPSPQHCHPALPGAETQDARPLVPLRPAEEGSRGRVPLLAAHGRPAGRQQGLPHQESILGSRFLSSSGAEGGSGLTDKITLSKKVPFLKDGDFVLTEGPAILLYLARKYGTPDHWYPSDAEKRARVDEYLFWHQSNMRAHAPKTLWIQVLLPLLVGQTLPEGKTKEVMDGLASSLRQLEELFLRDRPFLAGDEVSVADLVAIVELMQPWGVGCNVFQNHPRLLAWRERVEVAVGRGLFSEAHGTIARIRGLSSAQVDPQLKAQLAPLLGQILK
;
A
#
# COMPACT_ATOMS: atom_id res chain seq x y z
N ILE A 1 3.76 6.77 5.16
CA ILE A 1 4.00 8.07 5.82
C ILE A 1 5.44 8.48 5.52
N TYR A 2 5.60 9.23 4.43
CA TYR A 2 6.69 10.13 4.03
C TYR A 2 6.34 10.47 2.58
N THR A 3 5.63 11.58 2.37
CA THR A 3 5.26 12.06 1.03
C THR A 3 5.79 13.47 0.88
N HIS A 4 6.81 13.62 0.03
CA HIS A 4 7.29 14.94 -0.38
C HIS A 4 6.49 15.33 -1.63
N LYS A 5 5.64 16.35 -1.50
CA LYS A 5 4.90 16.97 -2.60
C LYS A 5 5.86 17.43 -3.69
N THR A 6 5.59 17.06 -4.94
CA THR A 6 6.04 17.85 -6.10
C THR A 6 4.83 18.18 -6.97
N GLN A 7 4.56 19.47 -7.07
CA GLN A 7 3.62 20.05 -8.02
C GLN A 7 4.23 19.97 -9.43
N THR A 8 3.51 19.38 -10.37
CA THR A 8 3.70 19.62 -11.81
C THR A 8 2.36 20.05 -12.40
N PRO A 9 2.32 21.08 -13.28
CA PRO A 9 1.09 21.58 -13.87
C PRO A 9 0.61 20.65 -15.01
N PRO A 10 -0.68 20.70 -15.39
CA PRO A 10 -1.24 19.76 -16.35
C PRO A 10 -0.70 20.06 -17.75
N LEU A 11 -0.03 19.08 -18.35
CA LEU A 11 0.19 19.06 -19.80
C LEU A 11 -1.10 18.58 -20.47
N CYS A 12 -1.80 19.52 -21.10
CA CYS A 12 -2.81 19.23 -22.10
C CYS A 12 -2.18 18.46 -23.25
N LEU A 13 -2.68 17.26 -23.53
CA LEU A 13 -2.56 16.63 -24.84
C LEU A 13 -3.95 16.20 -25.33
N PRO A 14 -4.19 16.29 -26.64
CA PRO A 14 -5.53 16.44 -27.20
C PRO A 14 -6.31 15.13 -27.25
N LEU A 15 -7.61 15.23 -26.95
CA LEU A 15 -8.62 14.21 -27.26
C LEU A 15 -8.83 14.16 -28.79
N PRO A 16 -8.92 12.97 -29.42
CA PRO A 16 -9.56 12.85 -30.71
C PRO A 16 -11.08 12.71 -30.54
N SER A 17 -11.84 13.62 -31.14
CA SER A 17 -13.30 13.54 -31.33
C SER A 17 -13.64 12.88 -32.68
N PRO A 18 -14.92 12.67 -33.06
CA PRO A 18 -15.49 11.34 -33.27
C PRO A 18 -15.77 11.04 -34.75
N GLN A 19 -15.89 9.76 -35.12
CA GLN A 19 -16.51 9.38 -36.40
C GLN A 19 -17.83 8.65 -36.16
N HIS A 20 -18.86 9.19 -36.80
CA HIS A 20 -20.24 8.72 -36.87
C HIS A 20 -20.37 7.35 -37.56
N CYS A 21 -21.39 6.59 -37.16
CA CYS A 21 -22.42 6.04 -38.08
C CYS A 21 -23.56 5.36 -37.28
N HIS A 22 -24.77 5.93 -37.39
CA HIS A 22 -26.09 5.30 -37.17
C HIS A 22 -26.59 4.73 -38.51
N PRO A 23 -27.56 3.78 -38.56
CA PRO A 23 -29.03 4.03 -38.37
C PRO A 23 -29.69 3.08 -37.34
N ALA A 24 -30.62 3.53 -36.46
CA ALA A 24 -32.11 3.59 -36.60
C ALA A 24 -32.78 2.20 -36.69
N LEU A 25 -33.83 1.76 -35.98
CA LEU A 25 -34.90 2.23 -35.05
C LEU A 25 -35.71 0.94 -34.62
N PRO A 26 -36.89 0.94 -33.93
CA PRO A 26 -37.48 1.79 -32.88
C PRO A 26 -38.11 1.00 -31.70
N GLY A 27 -38.50 1.72 -30.63
CA GLY A 27 -39.76 1.49 -29.91
C GLY A 27 -39.68 1.02 -28.46
N ALA A 28 -39.99 1.93 -27.50
CA ALA A 28 -41.03 1.75 -26.48
C ALA A 28 -40.93 2.83 -25.37
N GLU A 29 -41.91 3.74 -25.42
CA GLU A 29 -42.71 4.28 -24.32
C GLU A 29 -42.09 5.06 -23.14
N THR A 30 -42.52 6.31 -23.11
CA THR A 30 -42.51 7.29 -22.02
C THR A 30 -43.62 7.05 -20.99
N GLN A 31 -43.29 7.19 -19.71
CA GLN A 31 -44.12 7.61 -18.55
C GLN A 31 -43.22 7.46 -17.32
N ASP A 32 -43.14 8.33 -16.31
CA ASP A 32 -43.89 9.52 -15.94
C ASP A 32 -43.00 10.31 -14.96
N ALA A 33 -42.94 11.63 -15.10
CA ALA A 33 -42.17 12.54 -14.24
C ALA A 33 -43.13 13.48 -13.52
N ARG A 34 -43.02 13.60 -12.19
CA ARG A 34 -43.63 14.66 -11.36
C ARG A 34 -42.98 14.70 -9.96
N PRO A 35 -43.02 15.84 -9.24
CA PRO A 35 -41.84 16.71 -9.14
C PRO A 35 -41.29 16.91 -7.72
N LEU A 36 -40.06 17.42 -7.68
CA LEU A 36 -39.35 17.94 -6.51
C LEU A 36 -40.11 19.08 -5.83
N VAL A 37 -40.26 19.00 -4.51
CA VAL A 37 -40.67 20.11 -3.63
C VAL A 37 -39.42 20.73 -3.00
N PRO A 38 -39.20 22.05 -3.11
CA PRO A 38 -38.06 22.72 -2.52
C PRO A 38 -38.34 23.15 -1.08
N LEU A 39 -37.47 22.75 -0.13
CA LEU A 39 -37.43 23.35 1.20
C LEU A 39 -36.44 24.53 1.19
N ARG A 40 -36.96 25.70 1.58
CA ARG A 40 -36.25 26.98 1.71
C ARG A 40 -35.21 26.95 2.86
N PRO A 41 -34.18 27.82 2.79
CA PRO A 41 -33.09 27.87 3.76
C PRO A 41 -33.49 28.59 5.06
N ALA A 42 -32.92 28.15 6.18
CA ALA A 42 -32.93 28.86 7.44
C ALA A 42 -31.69 29.76 7.56
N GLU A 43 -31.89 30.89 8.23
CA GLU A 43 -31.07 32.09 8.23
C GLU A 43 -29.72 32.03 8.96
N GLU A 44 -28.95 33.05 8.60
CA GLU A 44 -27.66 33.54 9.06
C GLU A 44 -27.46 33.67 10.58
N GLY A 45 -26.24 33.34 11.02
CA GLY A 45 -25.72 33.59 12.36
C GLY A 45 -24.23 33.94 12.34
N SER A 46 -23.92 35.11 11.78
CA SER A 46 -22.89 36.08 12.17
C SER A 46 -21.51 35.62 12.74
N ARG A 47 -20.47 36.18 12.08
CA ARG A 47 -19.20 36.74 12.59
C ARG A 47 -17.95 35.85 12.67
N GLY A 48 -16.97 36.22 11.82
CA GLY A 48 -15.56 35.86 11.98
C GLY A 48 -14.74 35.93 10.69
N ARG A 49 -14.70 37.08 10.02
CA ARG A 49 -13.82 37.34 8.85
C ARG A 49 -12.65 38.21 9.33
N VAL A 50 -11.39 37.89 9.02
CA VAL A 50 -10.42 38.64 8.17
C VAL A 50 -9.01 38.52 8.82
N PRO A 51 -7.84 38.58 8.13
CA PRO A 51 -7.52 38.56 6.69
C PRO A 51 -6.49 37.51 6.23
N LEU A 52 -6.63 37.20 4.94
CA LEU A 52 -5.59 36.76 4.01
C LEU A 52 -4.65 37.94 3.68
N LEU A 53 -3.33 37.77 3.77
CA LEU A 53 -2.35 38.71 3.21
C LEU A 53 -1.55 38.01 2.11
N ALA A 54 -1.63 38.53 0.89
CA ALA A 54 -0.75 38.22 -0.23
C ALA A 54 0.33 39.31 -0.33
N ALA A 55 1.58 38.91 -0.66
CA ALA A 55 2.34 39.41 -1.82
C ALA A 55 3.87 39.42 -1.61
N HIS A 56 4.55 38.88 -2.63
CA HIS A 56 5.84 39.29 -3.22
C HIS A 56 7.17 38.75 -2.68
N GLY A 57 7.96 38.21 -3.63
CA GLY A 57 9.42 38.13 -3.54
C GLY A 57 10.04 36.83 -4.08
N ARG A 58 10.18 36.67 -5.41
CA ARG A 58 11.22 35.80 -6.00
C ARG A 58 12.50 36.62 -6.20
N PRO A 59 13.67 35.97 -6.14
CA PRO A 59 14.60 36.10 -7.26
C PRO A 59 15.07 34.74 -7.80
N ALA A 60 15.45 34.78 -9.08
CA ALA A 60 15.91 33.68 -9.91
C ALA A 60 17.37 33.28 -9.60
N GLY A 61 17.72 32.02 -9.87
CA GLY A 61 19.13 31.59 -9.87
C GLY A 61 19.37 30.12 -10.25
N ARG A 62 19.84 29.93 -11.50
CA ARG A 62 20.60 28.79 -12.08
C ARG A 62 19.94 27.40 -12.21
N GLN A 63 19.66 27.07 -13.47
CA GLN A 63 19.62 25.71 -14.00
C GLN A 63 21.02 25.10 -13.99
N GLN A 64 21.15 23.86 -13.50
CA GLN A 64 22.23 22.95 -13.85
C GLN A 64 21.62 21.59 -14.21
N GLY A 65 22.12 21.01 -15.29
CA GLY A 65 21.53 19.89 -16.02
C GLY A 65 21.47 18.57 -15.24
N LEU A 66 20.51 17.75 -15.66
CA LEU A 66 20.33 16.36 -15.26
C LEU A 66 21.47 15.49 -15.79
N PRO A 67 22.01 14.55 -14.99
CA PRO A 67 22.52 13.31 -15.54
C PRO A 67 21.41 12.26 -15.54
N HIS A 68 21.32 11.54 -16.66
CA HIS A 68 20.65 10.25 -16.80
C HIS A 68 20.98 9.37 -15.58
N GLN A 69 19.97 8.89 -14.87
CA GLN A 69 20.17 7.94 -13.79
C GLN A 69 19.55 6.60 -14.19
N GLU A 70 20.41 5.68 -14.64
CA GLU A 70 20.07 4.26 -14.74
C GLU A 70 19.67 3.74 -13.35
N SER A 71 18.52 3.08 -13.28
CA SER A 71 18.01 2.46 -12.06
C SER A 71 18.79 1.17 -11.78
N ILE A 72 19.97 1.29 -11.16
CA ILE A 72 20.62 0.16 -10.49
C ILE A 72 20.03 0.03 -9.08
N LEU A 73 19.36 -1.09 -8.83
CA LEU A 73 18.86 -1.45 -7.51
C LEU A 73 20.06 -1.81 -6.62
N GLY A 74 20.62 -0.86 -5.88
CA GLY A 74 21.74 -1.13 -4.97
C GLY A 74 22.40 0.07 -4.28
N SER A 75 22.35 1.27 -4.85
CA SER A 75 23.14 2.40 -4.32
C SER A 75 22.34 3.31 -3.38
N ARG A 76 22.09 2.85 -2.14
CA ARG A 76 21.99 3.70 -0.92
C ARG A 76 21.75 2.98 0.41
N PHE A 77 21.96 1.67 0.49
CA PHE A 77 22.26 1.05 1.80
C PHE A 77 23.78 1.03 1.93
N LEU A 78 24.31 1.54 3.05
CA LEU A 78 25.75 1.71 3.37
C LEU A 78 26.37 3.04 2.90
N SER A 79 25.86 4.16 3.41
CA SER A 79 26.75 5.30 3.70
C SER A 79 26.28 6.01 4.97
N SER A 80 26.98 5.74 6.07
CA SER A 80 27.07 6.67 7.19
C SER A 80 28.44 6.50 7.83
N SER A 81 29.42 7.20 7.27
CA SER A 81 30.62 7.57 8.01
C SER A 81 30.32 8.82 8.85
N GLY A 82 30.47 8.71 10.16
CA GLY A 82 30.72 9.83 11.08
C GLY A 82 29.50 10.60 11.58
N ALA A 83 29.05 10.29 12.80
CA ALA A 83 28.57 11.27 13.76
C ALA A 83 28.59 10.65 15.17
N GLU A 84 29.40 11.23 16.05
CA GLU A 84 29.42 10.95 17.48
C GLU A 84 28.09 11.35 18.14
N GLY A 85 27.71 10.63 19.21
CA GLY A 85 26.67 11.04 20.15
C GLY A 85 25.31 10.34 19.98
N GLY A 86 25.17 9.12 20.52
CA GLY A 86 23.88 8.46 20.69
C GLY A 86 23.91 6.94 20.50
N SER A 87 24.60 6.22 21.39
CA SER A 87 24.86 4.77 21.33
C SER A 87 23.64 3.84 21.26
N GLY A 88 22.40 4.34 21.29
CA GLY A 88 21.20 3.48 21.34
C GLY A 88 20.45 3.32 20.01
N LEU A 89 20.47 4.35 19.14
CA LEU A 89 19.61 4.42 17.96
C LEU A 89 20.09 3.50 16.84
N THR A 90 21.40 3.51 16.59
CA THR A 90 22.03 2.61 15.63
C THR A 90 21.82 1.18 16.06
N ASP A 91 21.93 0.83 17.34
CA ASP A 91 22.13 -0.56 17.73
C ASP A 91 20.88 -1.43 17.52
N LYS A 92 19.67 -0.98 17.86
CA LYS A 92 18.44 -1.76 17.59
C LYS A 92 18.09 -1.86 16.10
N ILE A 93 18.24 -0.76 15.36
CA ILE A 93 17.98 -0.73 13.91
C ILE A 93 19.05 -1.55 13.17
N THR A 94 20.30 -1.45 13.60
CA THR A 94 21.46 -2.17 13.06
C THR A 94 21.46 -3.64 13.47
N LEU A 95 20.84 -4.00 14.61
CA LEU A 95 20.70 -5.40 15.02
C LEU A 95 19.60 -6.11 14.22
N SER A 96 18.42 -5.50 14.09
CA SER A 96 17.31 -6.10 13.35
C SER A 96 17.51 -6.05 11.83
N LYS A 97 18.15 -4.98 11.31
CA LYS A 97 18.36 -4.71 9.87
C LYS A 97 17.07 -4.83 9.05
N LYS A 98 15.92 -4.52 9.65
CA LYS A 98 14.59 -4.67 9.06
C LYS A 98 13.86 -3.33 9.04
N VAL A 99 13.02 -3.17 8.03
CA VAL A 99 12.04 -2.07 7.92
C VAL A 99 10.62 -2.64 8.03
N PRO A 100 9.63 -1.86 8.50
CA PRO A 100 9.74 -0.49 9.02
C PRO A 100 10.24 -0.41 10.46
N PHE A 101 10.74 0.76 10.86
CA PHE A 101 10.96 1.16 12.25
C PHE A 101 10.42 2.58 12.46
N LEU A 102 10.08 2.92 13.70
CA LEU A 102 9.65 4.25 14.13
C LEU A 102 10.65 4.78 15.16
N LYS A 103 11.04 6.05 15.01
CA LYS A 103 11.79 6.82 16.00
C LYS A 103 10.96 8.03 16.41
N ASP A 104 10.73 8.20 17.70
CA ASP A 104 9.96 9.29 18.27
C ASP A 104 10.68 9.83 19.51
N GLY A 105 11.49 10.88 19.32
CA GLY A 105 12.53 11.26 20.28
C GLY A 105 13.55 10.14 20.45
N ASP A 106 13.81 9.75 21.70
CA ASP A 106 14.70 8.63 22.04
C ASP A 106 14.00 7.26 22.00
N PHE A 107 12.67 7.24 21.83
CA PHE A 107 11.91 6.01 21.73
C PHE A 107 12.03 5.40 20.33
N VAL A 108 12.46 4.14 20.27
CA VAL A 108 12.59 3.36 19.02
C VAL A 108 11.69 2.14 19.10
N LEU A 109 10.83 1.97 18.09
CA LEU A 109 9.89 0.86 17.98
C LEU A 109 10.02 0.18 16.62
N THR A 110 10.03 -1.15 16.64
CA THR A 110 10.04 -2.01 15.45
C THR A 110 8.72 -2.77 15.37
N GLU A 111 8.54 -3.56 14.32
CA GLU A 111 7.31 -4.29 13.98
C GLU A 111 6.18 -3.39 13.46
N GLY A 112 5.76 -3.63 12.22
CA GLY A 112 4.72 -2.84 11.54
C GLY A 112 3.43 -2.70 12.36
N PRO A 113 2.81 -3.81 12.81
CA PRO A 113 1.61 -3.74 13.65
C PRO A 113 1.82 -2.95 14.94
N ALA A 114 2.94 -3.15 15.65
CA ALA A 114 3.22 -2.43 16.89
C ALA A 114 3.35 -0.92 16.67
N ILE A 115 3.99 -0.51 15.56
CA ILE A 115 4.09 0.90 15.15
C ILE A 115 2.70 1.48 14.88
N LEU A 116 1.84 0.77 14.15
CA LEU A 116 0.47 1.24 13.88
C LEU A 116 -0.35 1.42 15.16
N LEU A 117 -0.26 0.47 16.09
CA LEU A 117 -0.95 0.57 17.39
C LEU A 117 -0.40 1.71 18.26
N TYR A 118 0.91 1.93 18.24
CA TYR A 118 1.53 3.07 18.92
C TYR A 118 1.03 4.40 18.37
N LEU A 119 1.02 4.55 17.04
CA LEU A 119 0.53 5.76 16.38
C LEU A 119 -0.95 6.01 16.68
N ALA A 120 -1.79 4.96 16.64
CA ALA A 120 -3.21 5.07 16.93
C ALA A 120 -3.46 5.63 18.35
N ARG A 121 -2.75 5.07 19.34
CA ARG A 121 -2.87 5.49 20.74
C ARG A 121 -2.27 6.87 21.00
N LYS A 122 -1.10 7.17 20.43
CA LYS A 122 -0.38 8.43 20.70
C LYS A 122 -1.06 9.66 20.11
N TYR A 123 -1.61 9.53 18.90
CA TYR A 123 -2.15 10.68 18.17
C TYR A 123 -3.67 10.80 18.23
N GLY A 124 -4.35 9.97 19.03
CA GLY A 124 -5.81 10.04 19.19
C GLY A 124 -6.55 9.82 17.86
N THR A 125 -6.11 8.84 17.06
CA THR A 125 -6.77 8.51 15.79
C THR A 125 -8.24 8.11 16.02
N PRO A 126 -9.13 8.26 15.02
CA PRO A 126 -10.52 7.80 15.14
C PRO A 126 -10.62 6.37 15.70
N ASP A 127 -11.56 6.14 16.63
CA ASP A 127 -11.61 4.93 17.46
C ASP A 127 -11.72 3.64 16.62
N HIS A 128 -12.38 3.67 15.46
CA HIS A 128 -12.51 2.49 14.59
C HIS A 128 -11.18 1.86 14.15
N TRP A 129 -10.10 2.65 14.05
CA TRP A 129 -8.79 2.11 13.66
C TRP A 129 -8.25 1.12 14.69
N TYR A 130 -8.41 1.44 15.98
CA TYR A 130 -8.01 0.60 17.08
C TYR A 130 -8.95 0.82 18.28
N PRO A 131 -10.11 0.13 18.29
CA PRO A 131 -11.22 0.43 19.19
C PRO A 131 -10.84 0.41 20.66
N SER A 132 -11.49 1.27 21.45
CA SER A 132 -11.37 1.27 22.93
C SER A 132 -12.18 0.16 23.59
N ASP A 133 -13.29 -0.25 22.97
CA ASP A 133 -14.09 -1.41 23.37
C ASP A 133 -13.24 -2.70 23.38
N ALA A 134 -13.36 -3.47 24.46
CA ALA A 134 -12.51 -4.62 24.71
C ALA A 134 -12.69 -5.74 23.66
N GLU A 135 -13.93 -6.02 23.27
CA GLU A 135 -14.24 -7.11 22.33
C GLU A 135 -13.86 -6.72 20.90
N LYS A 136 -14.19 -5.50 20.47
CA LYS A 136 -13.80 -4.97 19.16
C LYS A 136 -12.28 -4.91 19.03
N ARG A 137 -11.57 -4.48 20.08
CA ARG A 137 -10.11 -4.48 20.13
C ARG A 137 -9.56 -5.90 20.02
N ALA A 138 -10.13 -6.85 20.76
CA ALA A 138 -9.69 -8.24 20.71
C ALA A 138 -9.81 -8.83 19.30
N ARG A 139 -10.81 -8.44 18.49
CA ARG A 139 -10.92 -8.85 17.08
C ARG A 139 -9.82 -8.27 16.19
N VAL A 140 -9.42 -7.02 16.41
CA VAL A 140 -8.27 -6.43 15.71
C VAL A 140 -7.00 -7.18 16.10
N ASP A 141 -6.78 -7.39 17.40
CA ASP A 141 -5.60 -8.08 17.92
C ASP A 141 -5.53 -9.54 17.42
N GLU A 142 -6.65 -10.28 17.44
CA GLU A 142 -6.78 -11.65 16.92
C GLU A 142 -6.28 -11.74 15.48
N TYR A 143 -6.71 -10.82 14.61
CA TYR A 143 -6.24 -10.76 13.24
C TYR A 143 -4.73 -10.47 13.17
N LEU A 144 -4.23 -9.46 13.90
CA LEU A 144 -2.83 -9.05 13.84
C LEU A 144 -1.88 -10.17 14.29
N PHE A 145 -2.26 -10.95 15.30
CA PHE A 145 -1.49 -12.11 15.75
C PHE A 145 -1.56 -13.26 14.74
N TRP A 146 -2.75 -13.58 14.21
CA TRP A 146 -2.91 -14.62 13.20
C TRP A 146 -2.17 -14.29 11.89
N HIS A 147 -2.21 -13.04 11.47
CA HIS A 147 -1.63 -12.55 10.21
C HIS A 147 -0.14 -12.86 10.09
N GLN A 148 0.63 -12.76 11.18
CA GLN A 148 2.08 -12.86 11.18
C GLN A 148 2.58 -14.24 10.70
N SER A 149 1.90 -15.32 11.09
CA SER A 149 2.24 -16.70 10.72
C SER A 149 1.49 -17.21 9.49
N ASN A 150 0.52 -16.46 8.99
CA ASN A 150 -0.31 -16.83 7.85
C ASN A 150 -0.06 -15.89 6.68
N MET A 151 -0.86 -14.83 6.54
CA MET A 151 -0.81 -13.95 5.37
C MET A 151 0.59 -13.37 5.13
N ARG A 152 1.26 -12.87 6.17
CA ARG A 152 2.62 -12.31 6.08
C ARG A 152 3.68 -13.33 5.68
N ALA A 153 3.47 -14.59 6.03
CA ALA A 153 4.37 -15.69 5.73
C ALA A 153 4.21 -16.20 4.28
N HIS A 154 3.04 -16.00 3.67
CA HIS A 154 2.72 -16.54 2.34
C HIS A 154 2.67 -15.49 1.23
N ALA A 155 1.96 -14.37 1.42
CA ALA A 155 1.70 -13.42 0.33
C ALA A 155 2.98 -12.82 -0.27
N PRO A 156 3.97 -12.34 0.51
CA PRO A 156 5.22 -11.80 -0.05
C PRO A 156 6.11 -12.84 -0.75
N LYS A 157 5.91 -14.14 -0.49
CA LYS A 157 6.70 -15.19 -1.18
C LYS A 157 6.42 -15.22 -2.69
N THR A 158 5.24 -14.77 -3.13
CA THR A 158 4.92 -14.63 -4.56
C THR A 158 5.87 -13.66 -5.26
N LEU A 159 6.22 -12.55 -4.62
CA LEU A 159 7.20 -11.60 -5.12
C LEU A 159 8.59 -12.22 -5.25
N TRP A 160 8.99 -13.01 -4.24
CA TRP A 160 10.26 -13.72 -4.27
C TRP A 160 10.36 -14.68 -5.45
N ILE A 161 9.37 -15.55 -5.62
CA ILE A 161 9.43 -16.60 -6.65
C ILE A 161 9.23 -16.07 -8.07
N GLN A 162 8.43 -15.02 -8.26
CA GLN A 162 8.09 -14.52 -9.60
C GLN A 162 9.00 -13.39 -10.11
N VAL A 163 9.63 -12.63 -9.21
CA VAL A 163 10.46 -11.47 -9.58
C VAL A 163 11.87 -11.58 -9.03
N LEU A 164 12.05 -11.67 -7.71
CA LEU A 164 13.37 -11.49 -7.11
C LEU A 164 14.31 -12.67 -7.40
N LEU A 165 13.84 -13.91 -7.28
CA LEU A 165 14.67 -15.09 -7.52
C LEU A 165 15.06 -15.25 -9.00
N PRO A 166 14.15 -15.10 -9.98
CA PRO A 166 14.51 -15.05 -11.39
C PRO A 166 15.53 -13.94 -11.70
N LEU A 167 15.35 -12.76 -11.10
CA LEU A 167 16.27 -11.63 -11.28
C LEU A 167 17.67 -11.92 -10.71
N LEU A 168 17.75 -12.56 -9.53
CA LEU A 168 19.00 -12.85 -8.85
C LEU A 168 19.74 -14.05 -9.46
N VAL A 169 19.04 -15.13 -9.78
CA VAL A 169 19.65 -16.41 -10.19
C VAL A 169 19.64 -16.60 -11.71
N GLY A 170 18.75 -15.89 -12.43
CA GLY A 170 18.57 -16.06 -13.87
C GLY A 170 17.77 -17.31 -14.25
N GLN A 171 17.09 -17.94 -13.28
CA GLN A 171 16.30 -19.15 -13.48
C GLN A 171 14.98 -19.05 -12.72
N THR A 172 13.95 -19.71 -13.26
CA THR A 172 12.66 -19.90 -12.57
C THR A 172 12.80 -20.97 -11.49
N LEU A 173 11.98 -20.90 -10.45
CA LEU A 173 11.98 -21.93 -9.42
C LEU A 173 11.45 -23.26 -9.93
N PRO A 174 11.86 -24.39 -9.31
CA PRO A 174 11.22 -25.68 -9.53
C PRO A 174 9.70 -25.60 -9.32
N GLU A 175 8.93 -26.28 -10.17
CA GLU A 175 7.46 -26.28 -10.11
C GLU A 175 6.91 -26.67 -8.74
N GLY A 176 7.55 -27.63 -8.06
CA GLY A 176 7.16 -28.06 -6.72
C GLY A 176 7.20 -26.95 -5.66
N LYS A 177 8.26 -26.13 -5.65
CA LYS A 177 8.39 -24.99 -4.72
C LYS A 177 7.40 -23.89 -5.06
N THR A 178 7.18 -23.63 -6.35
CA THR A 178 6.16 -22.69 -6.81
C THR A 178 4.78 -23.12 -6.33
N LYS A 179 4.44 -24.40 -6.48
CA LYS A 179 3.18 -24.98 -6.01
C LYS A 179 3.03 -24.84 -4.49
N GLU A 180 4.05 -25.19 -3.71
CA GLU A 180 4.05 -25.06 -2.24
C GLU A 180 3.70 -23.63 -1.79
N VAL A 181 4.33 -22.62 -2.40
CA VAL A 181 4.06 -21.21 -2.10
C VAL A 181 2.62 -20.82 -2.43
N MET A 182 2.12 -21.26 -3.59
CA MET A 182 0.77 -20.96 -4.04
C MET A 182 -0.29 -21.66 -3.19
N ASP A 183 -0.05 -22.90 -2.77
CA ASP A 183 -0.95 -23.66 -1.88
C ASP A 183 -1.02 -23.00 -0.48
N GLY A 184 0.11 -22.54 0.05
CA GLY A 184 0.16 -21.79 1.31
C GLY A 184 -0.61 -20.46 1.25
N LEU A 185 -0.47 -19.72 0.14
CA LEU A 185 -1.25 -18.50 -0.10
C LEU A 185 -2.75 -18.81 -0.21
N ALA A 186 -3.14 -19.83 -0.97
CA ALA A 186 -4.53 -20.24 -1.12
C ALA A 186 -5.16 -20.64 0.23
N SER A 187 -4.41 -21.36 1.08
CA SER A 187 -4.85 -21.70 2.44
C SER A 187 -5.06 -20.47 3.31
N SER A 188 -4.15 -19.49 3.25
CA SER A 188 -4.28 -18.23 4.02
C SER A 188 -5.43 -17.35 3.51
N LEU A 189 -5.66 -17.31 2.20
CA LEU A 189 -6.81 -16.61 1.60
C LEU A 189 -8.13 -17.21 2.06
N ARG A 190 -8.24 -18.55 2.04
CA ARG A 190 -9.42 -19.25 2.55
C ARG A 190 -9.69 -18.91 4.01
N GLN A 191 -8.68 -19.00 4.86
CA GLN A 191 -8.81 -18.66 6.28
C GLN A 191 -9.16 -17.18 6.50
N LEU A 192 -8.58 -16.26 5.71
CA LEU A 192 -8.93 -14.84 5.77
C LEU A 192 -10.44 -14.64 5.53
N GLU A 193 -10.99 -15.31 4.50
CA GLU A 193 -12.41 -15.23 4.20
C GLU A 193 -13.30 -15.91 5.24
N GLU A 194 -12.97 -17.13 5.63
CA GLU A 194 -13.86 -17.97 6.44
C GLU A 194 -13.82 -17.62 7.94
N LEU A 195 -12.67 -17.17 8.44
CA LEU A 195 -12.51 -16.84 9.86
C LEU A 195 -12.74 -15.36 10.13
N PHE A 196 -12.21 -14.48 9.28
CA PHE A 196 -12.19 -13.04 9.54
C PHE A 196 -13.24 -12.29 8.73
N LEU A 197 -13.17 -12.27 7.40
CA LEU A 197 -14.08 -11.44 6.61
C LEU A 197 -15.54 -11.91 6.75
N ARG A 198 -15.80 -13.20 6.55
CA ARG A 198 -17.13 -13.81 6.57
C ARG A 198 -18.11 -12.98 5.73
N ASP A 199 -19.26 -12.63 6.29
CA ASP A 199 -20.27 -11.78 5.67
C ASP A 199 -20.23 -10.32 6.19
N ARG A 200 -19.11 -9.92 6.83
CA ARG A 200 -18.91 -8.58 7.39
C ARG A 200 -18.30 -7.63 6.36
N PRO A 201 -18.49 -6.30 6.51
CA PRO A 201 -17.87 -5.35 5.60
C PRO A 201 -16.34 -5.29 5.76
N PHE A 202 -15.81 -5.48 6.97
CA PHE A 202 -14.39 -5.40 7.31
C PHE A 202 -13.95 -6.56 8.22
N LEU A 203 -12.64 -6.78 8.37
CA LEU A 203 -12.07 -7.97 9.02
C LEU A 203 -12.35 -8.04 10.52
N ALA A 204 -12.39 -6.89 11.20
CA ALA A 204 -12.59 -6.83 12.65
C ALA A 204 -14.03 -6.45 13.05
N GLY A 205 -14.88 -6.02 12.10
CA GLY A 205 -16.23 -5.55 12.41
C GLY A 205 -16.87 -4.76 11.27
N ASP A 206 -17.67 -3.77 11.65
CA ASP A 206 -18.50 -2.98 10.71
C ASP A 206 -17.77 -1.77 10.11
N GLU A 207 -16.65 -1.36 10.71
CA GLU A 207 -15.82 -0.24 10.27
C GLU A 207 -14.40 -0.70 9.92
N VAL A 208 -13.71 0.07 9.07
CA VAL A 208 -12.31 -0.19 8.72
C VAL A 208 -11.42 -0.10 9.96
N SER A 209 -10.43 -0.97 10.06
CA SER A 209 -9.51 -1.01 11.20
C SER A 209 -8.06 -1.23 10.77
N VAL A 210 -7.14 -1.21 11.74
CA VAL A 210 -5.73 -1.59 11.51
C VAL A 210 -5.61 -3.01 10.96
N ALA A 211 -6.55 -3.92 11.27
CA ALA A 211 -6.57 -5.27 10.69
C ALA A 211 -6.70 -5.21 9.17
N ASP A 212 -7.62 -4.40 8.65
CA ASP A 212 -7.85 -4.24 7.21
C ASP A 212 -6.66 -3.61 6.50
N LEU A 213 -6.04 -2.60 7.13
CA LEU A 213 -4.85 -1.93 6.59
C LEU A 213 -3.66 -2.89 6.46
N VAL A 214 -3.43 -3.73 7.48
CA VAL A 214 -2.36 -4.74 7.47
C VAL A 214 -2.67 -5.83 6.43
N ALA A 215 -3.92 -6.29 6.35
CA ALA A 215 -4.32 -7.31 5.38
C ALA A 215 -4.13 -6.86 3.93
N ILE A 216 -4.59 -5.65 3.60
CA ILE A 216 -4.63 -5.22 2.21
C ILE A 216 -3.23 -5.04 1.65
N VAL A 217 -2.27 -4.51 2.43
CA VAL A 217 -0.90 -4.33 1.94
C VAL A 217 -0.19 -5.65 1.66
N GLU A 218 -0.52 -6.71 2.40
CA GLU A 218 0.00 -8.05 2.09
C GLU A 218 -0.62 -8.60 0.80
N LEU A 219 -1.93 -8.45 0.62
CA LEU A 219 -2.63 -8.95 -0.59
C LEU A 219 -2.26 -8.17 -1.86
N MET A 220 -1.74 -6.95 -1.71
CA MET A 220 -1.22 -6.20 -2.85
C MET A 220 0.16 -6.71 -3.34
N GLN A 221 0.88 -7.52 -2.55
CA GLN A 221 2.12 -8.18 -2.97
C GLN A 221 1.90 -9.18 -4.13
N PRO A 222 1.03 -10.21 -4.00
CA PRO A 222 0.74 -11.11 -5.11
C PRO A 222 0.06 -10.38 -6.28
N TRP A 223 -0.81 -9.40 -5.99
CA TRP A 223 -1.44 -8.60 -7.04
C TRP A 223 -0.40 -7.87 -7.91
N GLY A 224 0.62 -7.27 -7.30
CA GLY A 224 1.67 -6.53 -8.02
C GLY A 224 2.52 -7.41 -8.95
N VAL A 225 2.62 -8.71 -8.68
CA VAL A 225 3.30 -9.65 -9.58
C VAL A 225 2.37 -10.31 -10.61
N GLY A 226 1.10 -9.90 -10.65
CA GLY A 226 0.11 -10.42 -11.59
C GLY A 226 -0.64 -11.66 -11.09
N CYS A 227 -0.44 -12.06 -9.84
CA CYS A 227 -1.29 -13.04 -9.17
C CYS A 227 -2.50 -12.31 -8.59
N ASN A 228 -3.58 -12.20 -9.37
CA ASN A 228 -4.77 -11.51 -8.93
C ASN A 228 -5.59 -12.36 -7.95
N VAL A 229 -5.23 -12.29 -6.66
CA VAL A 229 -5.90 -12.99 -5.55
C VAL A 229 -7.37 -12.59 -5.34
N PHE A 230 -7.84 -11.54 -6.00
CA PHE A 230 -9.24 -11.10 -5.94
C PHE A 230 -10.08 -11.72 -7.07
N GLN A 231 -9.44 -12.22 -8.13
CA GLN A 231 -10.12 -12.88 -9.24
C GLN A 231 -10.69 -14.20 -8.72
N ASN A 232 -12.03 -14.32 -8.75
CA ASN A 232 -12.83 -15.45 -8.19
C ASN A 232 -13.12 -15.39 -6.68
N HIS A 233 -12.76 -14.30 -6.00
CA HIS A 233 -13.08 -14.10 -4.59
C HIS A 233 -13.97 -12.86 -4.42
N PRO A 234 -15.29 -12.94 -4.74
CA PRO A 234 -16.16 -11.77 -4.81
C PRO A 234 -16.27 -11.02 -3.48
N ARG A 235 -16.25 -11.73 -2.34
CA ARG A 235 -16.23 -11.09 -1.02
C ARG A 235 -14.94 -10.32 -0.76
N LEU A 236 -13.78 -10.91 -1.08
CA LEU A 236 -12.49 -10.23 -0.96
C LEU A 236 -12.39 -9.03 -1.91
N LEU A 237 -12.91 -9.15 -3.12
CA LEU A 237 -12.95 -8.03 -4.08
C LEU A 237 -13.78 -6.87 -3.52
N ALA A 238 -15.00 -7.14 -3.05
CA ALA A 238 -15.86 -6.13 -2.47
C ALA A 238 -15.25 -5.53 -1.19
N TRP A 239 -14.59 -6.34 -0.35
CA TRP A 239 -13.85 -5.86 0.81
C TRP A 239 -12.70 -4.93 0.43
N ARG A 240 -11.87 -5.31 -0.57
CA ARG A 240 -10.80 -4.45 -1.08
C ARG A 240 -11.32 -3.10 -1.52
N GLU A 241 -12.43 -3.07 -2.26
CA GLU A 241 -13.03 -1.81 -2.73
C GLU A 241 -13.47 -0.91 -1.58
N ARG A 242 -14.07 -1.50 -0.53
CA ARG A 242 -14.43 -0.75 0.69
C ARG A 242 -13.20 -0.21 1.41
N VAL A 243 -12.14 -1.00 1.54
CA VAL A 243 -10.88 -0.56 2.15
C VAL A 243 -10.23 0.55 1.34
N GLU A 244 -10.21 0.44 0.01
CA GLU A 244 -9.68 1.47 -0.88
C GLU A 244 -10.42 2.81 -0.73
N VAL A 245 -11.75 2.76 -0.62
CA VAL A 245 -12.57 3.96 -0.37
C VAL A 245 -12.28 4.53 1.01
N ALA A 246 -12.22 3.69 2.06
CA ALA A 246 -12.01 4.13 3.43
C ALA A 246 -10.62 4.76 3.67
N VAL A 247 -9.58 4.22 3.01
CA VAL A 247 -8.22 4.79 3.04
C VAL A 247 -8.10 6.03 2.14
N GLY A 248 -8.94 6.12 1.11
CA GLY A 248 -8.88 7.13 0.07
C GLY A 248 -8.08 6.65 -1.14
N ARG A 249 -8.73 6.61 -2.30
CA ARG A 249 -8.20 6.03 -3.56
C ARG A 249 -6.85 6.61 -3.97
N GLY A 250 -6.67 7.93 -3.80
CA GLY A 250 -5.41 8.61 -4.14
C GLY A 250 -4.23 8.09 -3.31
N LEU A 251 -4.41 8.02 -1.99
CA LEU A 251 -3.38 7.51 -1.07
C LEU A 251 -3.16 6.00 -1.28
N PHE A 252 -4.22 5.24 -1.52
CA PHE A 252 -4.11 3.82 -1.82
C PHE A 252 -3.26 3.58 -3.09
N SER A 253 -3.53 4.32 -4.17
CA SER A 253 -2.76 4.23 -5.40
C SER A 253 -1.31 4.67 -5.20
N GLU A 254 -1.08 5.75 -4.46
CA GLU A 254 0.27 6.24 -4.16
C GLU A 254 1.09 5.20 -3.39
N ALA A 255 0.52 4.66 -2.30
CA ALA A 255 1.18 3.68 -1.45
C ALA A 255 1.55 2.39 -2.21
N HIS A 256 0.72 1.98 -3.17
CA HIS A 256 0.94 0.78 -3.97
C HIS A 256 1.68 1.05 -5.30
N GLY A 257 2.09 2.29 -5.59
CA GLY A 257 2.71 2.66 -6.86
C GLY A 257 4.03 1.94 -7.17
N THR A 258 4.79 1.55 -6.15
CA THR A 258 6.02 0.74 -6.32
C THR A 258 5.68 -0.72 -6.63
N ILE A 259 4.80 -1.34 -5.84
CA ILE A 259 4.45 -2.76 -6.02
C ILE A 259 3.69 -2.98 -7.34
N ALA A 260 2.87 -2.02 -7.79
CA ALA A 260 2.18 -2.05 -9.08
C ALA A 260 3.14 -2.08 -10.29
N ARG A 261 4.36 -1.57 -10.14
CA ARG A 261 5.38 -1.53 -11.21
C ARG A 261 6.47 -2.59 -11.05
N ILE A 262 6.36 -3.45 -10.04
CA ILE A 262 7.48 -4.31 -9.63
C ILE A 262 7.90 -5.32 -10.69
N ARG A 263 6.98 -5.75 -11.56
CA ARG A 263 7.30 -6.63 -12.70
C ARG A 263 8.24 -5.96 -13.71
N GLY A 264 8.30 -4.64 -13.76
CA GLY A 264 9.30 -3.91 -14.55
C GLY A 264 10.73 -4.11 -14.04
N LEU A 265 10.92 -4.60 -12.80
CA LEU A 265 12.24 -4.96 -12.28
C LEU A 265 12.75 -6.31 -12.80
N SER A 266 11.90 -7.16 -13.37
CA SER A 266 12.31 -8.47 -13.89
C SER A 266 13.34 -8.38 -15.02
N SER A 267 13.49 -7.21 -15.65
CA SER A 267 14.48 -6.92 -16.68
C SER A 267 15.64 -6.03 -16.19
N ALA A 268 15.71 -5.72 -14.90
CA ALA A 268 16.78 -4.89 -14.35
C ALA A 268 18.11 -5.65 -14.27
N GLN A 269 19.24 -4.94 -14.37
CA GLN A 269 20.54 -5.53 -14.06
C GLN A 269 20.78 -5.41 -12.54
N VAL A 270 21.10 -6.54 -11.91
CA VAL A 270 21.51 -6.56 -10.50
C VAL A 270 23.01 -6.42 -10.42
N ASP A 271 23.48 -5.57 -9.50
CA ASP A 271 24.90 -5.44 -9.17
C ASP A 271 25.54 -6.83 -8.92
N PRO A 272 26.58 -7.21 -9.69
CA PRO A 272 27.27 -8.49 -9.52
C PRO A 272 27.77 -8.76 -8.10
N GLN A 273 28.19 -7.71 -7.37
CA GLN A 273 28.67 -7.84 -6.00
C GLN A 273 27.53 -8.17 -5.03
N LEU A 274 26.37 -7.52 -5.19
CA LEU A 274 25.17 -7.83 -4.41
C LEU A 274 24.68 -9.26 -4.71
N LYS A 275 24.70 -9.66 -5.98
CA LYS A 275 24.35 -11.03 -6.39
C LYS A 275 25.25 -12.07 -5.74
N ALA A 276 26.57 -11.82 -5.68
CA ALA A 276 27.53 -12.70 -5.01
C ALA A 276 27.28 -12.81 -3.49
N GLN A 277 26.95 -11.68 -2.83
CA GLN A 277 26.63 -11.67 -1.40
C GLN A 277 25.35 -12.46 -1.06
N LEU A 278 24.37 -12.45 -1.96
CA LEU A 278 23.09 -13.14 -1.76
C LEU A 278 23.14 -14.63 -2.14
N ALA A 279 24.14 -15.07 -2.92
CA ALA A 279 24.23 -16.44 -3.44
C ALA A 279 24.11 -17.56 -2.37
N PRO A 280 24.72 -17.47 -1.17
CA PRO A 280 24.58 -18.50 -0.14
C PRO A 280 23.14 -18.62 0.40
N LEU A 281 22.47 -17.48 0.59
CA LEU A 281 21.06 -17.43 1.02
C LEU A 281 20.14 -18.03 -0.04
N LEU A 282 20.39 -17.71 -1.31
CA LEU A 282 19.65 -18.22 -2.45
C LEU A 282 19.78 -19.74 -2.59
N GLY A 283 20.98 -20.28 -2.36
CA GLY A 283 21.22 -21.72 -2.38
C GLY A 283 20.46 -22.51 -1.31
N GLN A 284 20.10 -21.89 -0.18
CA GLN A 284 19.23 -22.51 0.83
C GLN A 284 17.76 -22.48 0.42
N ILE A 285 17.31 -21.41 -0.24
CA ILE A 285 15.93 -21.25 -0.69
C ILE A 285 15.59 -22.20 -1.86
N LEU A 286 16.56 -22.49 -2.71
CA LEU A 286 16.39 -23.36 -3.88
C LEU A 286 16.44 -24.87 -3.56
N LYS A 287 16.95 -25.27 -2.39
CA LYS A 287 16.93 -26.66 -1.90
C LYS A 287 15.61 -26.97 -1.21
#